data_AF-A0A842MTZ6-F1
#
_entry.id   AF-A0A842MTZ6-F1
#
_cell.length_a   1.000
_cell.length_b   1.000
_cell.length_c   1.000
_cell.angle_alpha   90.00
_cell.angle_beta   90.00
_cell.angle_gamma   90.00
#
_symmetry.space_group_name_H-M   'P 1'
#
loop_
_entity.id
_entity.type
_entity.pdbx_description
1 polymer ?
#
loop_
_entity_poly.entity_id
_entity_poly.type
_entity_poly.pdbx_seq_one_letter_code
_entity_poly.pdbx_strand_id
1 'polypeptide(L)'
;MKALEKALIMLKTHPLCDHCLGRQFALLGYGLENEARGKSIKNALLMEAHASALSGEKEGLAVLRVLAVNGFLDSATDVLQRMGKQISRKNVAKKCFLCENSFQRIDELAEKAVKELSEYDFQNFLVGIELPFEV
;
A
#
# COMPACT_ATOMS: atom_id res chain seq x y z
N MET A 1 -3.21 19.45 8.17
CA MET A 1 -3.38 18.57 6.99
C MET A 1 -4.28 17.41 7.35
N LYS A 2 -5.27 17.14 6.50
CA LYS A 2 -6.16 15.97 6.60
C LYS A 2 -5.41 14.67 6.27
N ALA A 3 -5.96 13.52 6.64
CA ALA A 3 -5.32 12.22 6.43
C ALA A 3 -5.03 11.92 4.95
N LEU A 4 -5.99 12.21 4.06
CA LEU A 4 -5.85 11.99 2.62
C LEU A 4 -4.77 12.88 1.98
N GLU A 5 -4.67 14.15 2.39
CA GLU A 5 -3.60 15.05 1.94
C GLU A 5 -2.22 14.50 2.29
N LYS A 6 -2.03 14.06 3.54
CA LYS A 6 -0.78 13.43 3.98
C LYS A 6 -0.48 12.17 3.18
N ALA A 7 -1.47 11.29 2.99
CA ALA A 7 -1.30 10.06 2.23
C ALA A 7 -0.89 10.34 0.78
N LEU A 8 -1.50 11.34 0.15
CA LEU A 8 -1.15 11.75 -1.21
C LEU A 8 0.30 12.27 -1.29
N ILE A 9 0.75 13.07 -0.32
CA ILE A 9 2.15 13.53 -0.25
C ILE A 9 3.09 12.32 -0.18
N MET A 10 2.82 11.35 0.71
CA MET A 10 3.63 10.15 0.85
C MET A 10 3.71 9.34 -0.45
N LEU A 11 2.57 9.16 -1.12
CA LEU A 11 2.49 8.45 -2.40
C LEU A 11 3.16 9.20 -3.55
N LYS A 12 3.17 10.54 -3.54
CA LYS A 12 3.93 11.34 -4.51
C LYS A 12 5.44 11.15 -4.34
N THR A 13 5.92 10.97 -3.11
CA THR A 13 7.35 10.81 -2.81
C THR A 13 7.84 9.37 -2.99
N HIS A 14 7.05 8.38 -2.56
CA HIS A 14 7.49 6.98 -2.52
C HIS A 14 6.41 5.99 -2.95
N PRO A 15 6.79 4.87 -3.58
CA PRO A 15 5.87 3.77 -3.83
C PRO A 15 5.54 3.01 -2.54
N LEU A 16 4.25 2.92 -2.18
CA LEU A 16 3.78 2.31 -0.93
C LEU A 16 2.64 1.32 -1.15
N CYS A 17 2.79 0.09 -0.65
CA CYS A 17 1.71 -0.90 -0.65
C CYS A 17 0.61 -0.54 0.37
N ASP A 18 -0.52 -1.26 0.32
CA ASP A 18 -1.67 -1.01 1.20
C ASP A 18 -1.32 -1.19 2.68
N HIS A 19 -0.66 -2.29 3.07
CA HIS A 19 -0.19 -2.47 4.44
C HIS A 19 0.74 -1.32 4.90
N CYS A 20 1.68 -0.96 4.02
CA CYS A 20 2.62 0.15 4.12
C CYS A 20 1.94 1.45 4.54
N LEU A 21 1.08 1.92 3.65
CA LEU A 21 0.37 3.17 3.79
C LEU A 21 -0.58 3.13 4.98
N GLY A 22 -1.36 2.07 5.14
CA GLY A 22 -2.32 1.97 6.24
C GLY A 22 -1.67 1.94 7.62
N ARG A 23 -0.48 1.35 7.77
CA ARG A 23 0.29 1.38 9.02
C ARG A 23 0.65 2.80 9.46
N GLN A 24 0.87 3.72 8.51
CA GLN A 24 1.18 5.13 8.80
C GLN A 24 -0.01 5.88 9.42
N PHE A 25 -1.21 5.31 9.32
CA PHE A 25 -2.44 5.86 9.90
C PHE A 25 -3.05 4.90 10.93
N ALA A 26 -2.23 4.06 11.59
CA ALA A 26 -2.69 3.02 12.52
C ALA A 26 -3.54 3.54 13.70
N LEU A 27 -3.35 4.80 14.09
CA LEU A 27 -4.10 5.45 15.17
C LEU A 27 -5.47 5.98 14.74
N LEU A 28 -5.84 5.80 13.46
CA LEU A 28 -7.12 6.25 12.89
C LEU A 28 -7.92 5.05 12.37
N GLY A 29 -9.22 5.02 12.65
CA GLY A 29 -10.09 3.93 12.19
C GLY A 29 -9.70 2.58 12.81
N TYR A 30 -9.94 2.44 14.12
CA TYR A 30 -9.71 1.19 14.86
C TYR A 30 -10.58 0.04 14.32
N GLY A 31 -10.11 -1.19 14.52
CA GLY A 31 -10.78 -2.40 13.99
C GLY A 31 -10.48 -2.69 12.51
N LEU A 32 -9.65 -1.87 11.85
CA LEU A 32 -9.20 -2.12 10.49
C LEU A 32 -7.78 -2.68 10.48
N GLU A 33 -7.58 -3.73 9.69
CA GLU A 33 -6.25 -4.15 9.31
C GLU A 33 -5.54 -3.08 8.48
N ASN A 34 -4.21 -3.06 8.54
CA ASN A 34 -3.41 -2.06 7.84
C ASN A 34 -3.62 -2.11 6.33
N GLU A 35 -3.81 -3.30 5.75
CA GLU A 35 -4.12 -3.44 4.32
C GLU A 35 -5.44 -2.75 3.96
N ALA A 36 -6.52 -3.11 4.66
CA ALA A 36 -7.84 -2.55 4.44
C ALA A 36 -7.83 -1.02 4.61
N ARG A 37 -7.14 -0.51 5.63
CA ARG A 37 -6.99 0.94 5.85
C ARG A 37 -6.25 1.62 4.69
N GLY A 38 -5.11 1.08 4.26
CA GLY A 38 -4.33 1.65 3.16
C GLY A 38 -5.09 1.65 1.84
N LYS A 39 -5.77 0.54 1.54
CA LYS A 39 -6.63 0.40 0.36
C LYS A 39 -7.80 1.38 0.38
N SER A 40 -8.44 1.56 1.54
CA SER A 40 -9.53 2.53 1.72
C SER A 40 -9.06 3.96 1.43
N ILE A 41 -7.88 4.34 1.94
CA ILE A 41 -7.27 5.65 1.68
C ILE A 41 -7.02 5.84 0.17
N LYS A 42 -6.44 4.84 -0.50
CA LYS A 42 -6.17 4.91 -1.95
C LYS A 42 -7.44 4.98 -2.78
N ASN A 43 -8.49 4.24 -2.39
CA ASN A 43 -9.78 4.29 -3.06
C ASN A 43 -10.46 5.65 -2.89
N ALA A 44 -10.38 6.28 -1.71
CA ALA A 44 -10.87 7.63 -1.50
C ALA A 44 -10.15 8.63 -2.42
N LEU A 45 -8.81 8.58 -2.45
CA LEU A 45 -8.00 9.41 -3.35
C LEU A 45 -8.31 9.15 -4.83
N LEU A 46 -8.55 7.88 -5.21
CA LEU A 46 -8.93 7.50 -6.57
C LEU A 46 -10.24 8.18 -6.98
N MET A 47 -11.26 8.13 -6.13
CA MET A 47 -12.57 8.71 -6.40
C MET A 47 -12.49 10.24 -6.52
N GLU A 48 -11.78 10.90 -5.59
CA GLU A 48 -11.55 12.36 -5.64
C GLU A 48 -10.77 12.78 -6.89
N ALA A 49 -9.69 12.05 -7.21
CA ALA A 49 -8.85 12.34 -8.36
C ALA A 49 -9.59 12.12 -9.69
N HIS A 50 -10.40 11.07 -9.78
CA HIS A 50 -11.21 10.81 -10.97
C HIS A 50 -12.27 11.90 -11.17
N ALA A 51 -12.96 12.33 -10.10
CA ALA A 51 -13.92 13.43 -10.17
C ALA A 51 -13.25 14.74 -10.63
N SER A 52 -12.10 15.09 -10.05
CA SER A 52 -11.29 16.25 -10.46
C SER A 52 -10.87 16.15 -11.94
N ALA A 53 -10.44 14.97 -12.39
CA ALA A 53 -10.03 14.76 -13.78
C ALA A 53 -11.20 14.88 -14.78
N LEU A 54 -12.41 14.45 -14.41
CA LEU A 54 -13.62 14.64 -15.22
C LEU A 54 -14.03 16.10 -15.34
N SER A 55 -13.75 16.92 -14.32
CA SER A 55 -13.92 18.38 -14.35
C SER A 55 -12.85 19.11 -15.20
N GLY A 56 -11.93 18.37 -15.84
CA GLY A 56 -10.88 18.93 -16.68
C GLY A 56 -9.64 19.41 -15.93
N GLU A 57 -9.56 19.18 -14.61
CA GLU A 57 -8.42 19.58 -13.81
C GLU A 57 -7.22 18.65 -14.05
N LYS A 58 -6.07 19.25 -14.37
CA LYS A 58 -4.83 18.51 -14.63
C LYS A 58 -4.31 17.76 -13.40
N GLU A 59 -4.61 18.27 -12.20
CA GLU A 59 -4.17 17.66 -10.95
C GLU A 59 -4.80 16.27 -10.75
N GLY A 60 -6.09 16.10 -11.07
CA GLY A 60 -6.75 14.79 -10.99
C GLY A 60 -6.02 13.72 -11.81
N LEU A 61 -5.62 14.04 -13.05
CA LEU A 61 -4.82 13.13 -13.88
C LEU A 61 -3.44 12.84 -13.29
N ALA A 62 -2.81 13.81 -12.64
CA ALA A 62 -1.52 13.63 -11.98
C ALA A 62 -1.65 12.68 -10.78
N VAL A 63 -2.68 12.85 -9.95
CA VAL A 63 -2.96 11.98 -8.80
C VAL A 63 -3.29 10.55 -9.24
N LEU A 64 -4.11 10.38 -10.29
CA LEU A 64 -4.39 9.05 -10.85
C LEU A 64 -3.11 8.32 -11.28
N ARG A 65 -2.15 9.03 -11.90
CA ARG A 65 -0.85 8.43 -12.27
C ARG A 65 -0.04 8.03 -11.06
N VAL A 66 -0.03 8.86 -10.02
CA VAL A 66 0.65 8.56 -8.75
C VAL A 66 0.04 7.30 -8.10
N LEU A 67 -1.29 7.18 -8.07
CA LEU A 67 -1.98 6.01 -7.52
C LEU A 67 -1.67 4.73 -8.31
N ALA A 68 -1.62 4.81 -9.64
CA ALA A 68 -1.26 3.68 -10.48
C ALA A 68 0.21 3.26 -10.31
N VAL A 69 1.14 4.22 -10.28
CA VAL A 69 2.59 3.95 -10.29
C VAL A 69 3.16 3.68 -8.91
N ASN A 70 2.87 4.56 -7.94
CA ASN A 70 3.39 4.49 -6.58
C ASN A 70 2.37 3.90 -5.60
N GLY A 71 1.07 4.02 -5.89
CA GLY A 71 0.02 3.42 -5.09
C GLY A 71 -0.24 1.95 -5.41
N PHE A 72 0.36 1.38 -6.46
CA PHE A 72 0.10 -0.01 -6.90
C PHE A 72 -1.40 -0.31 -7.08
N LEU A 73 -2.18 0.71 -7.47
CA LEU A 73 -3.63 0.60 -7.54
C LEU A 73 -4.07 0.31 -8.97
N ASP A 74 -4.44 -0.94 -9.24
CA ASP A 74 -4.89 -1.37 -10.57
C ASP A 74 -6.10 -0.58 -11.07
N SER A 75 -7.06 -0.30 -10.17
CA SER A 75 -8.24 0.51 -10.52
C SER A 75 -7.89 1.93 -10.98
N ALA A 76 -6.78 2.52 -10.52
CA ALA A 76 -6.30 3.80 -11.08
C ALA A 76 -5.77 3.64 -12.51
N THR A 77 -5.10 2.52 -12.79
CA THR A 77 -4.65 2.17 -14.15
C THR A 77 -5.85 2.00 -15.08
N ASP A 78 -6.89 1.30 -14.64
CA ASP A 78 -8.12 1.08 -15.42
C ASP A 78 -8.85 2.39 -15.72
N VAL A 79 -8.98 3.28 -14.72
CA VAL A 79 -9.57 4.61 -14.91
C VAL A 79 -8.79 5.39 -15.96
N LEU A 80 -7.47 5.44 -15.86
CA LEU A 80 -6.63 6.13 -16.85
C LEU A 80 -6.78 5.56 -18.26
N GLN A 81 -6.80 4.24 -18.40
CA GLN A 81 -7.00 3.59 -19.70
C GLN A 81 -8.35 3.95 -20.32
N ARG A 82 -9.44 3.93 -19.53
CA ARG A 82 -10.78 4.33 -20.00
C ARG A 82 -10.84 5.81 -20.39
N MET A 83 -10.03 6.66 -19.78
CA MET A 83 -9.85 8.06 -20.17
C MET A 83 -8.90 8.26 -21.38
N GLY A 84 -8.50 7.18 -22.06
CA GLY A 84 -7.59 7.21 -23.20
C GLY A 84 -6.14 7.58 -22.83
N LYS A 85 -5.74 7.39 -21.57
CA LYS A 85 -4.37 7.61 -21.09
C LYS A 85 -3.67 6.27 -20.91
N GLN A 86 -2.49 6.12 -21.51
CA GLN A 86 -1.70 4.90 -21.39
C GLN A 86 -0.64 5.07 -20.30
N ILE A 87 -0.55 4.08 -19.40
CA ILE A 87 0.59 3.93 -18.49
C ILE A 87 1.50 2.85 -19.05
N SER A 88 2.79 3.18 -19.19
CA SER A 88 3.81 2.18 -19.47
C SER A 88 4.02 1.33 -18.23
N ARG A 89 3.87 0.00 -18.34
CA ARG A 89 4.21 -0.95 -17.28
C ARG A 89 5.66 -0.80 -16.79
N LYS A 90 6.56 -0.26 -17.61
CA LYS A 90 7.95 0.03 -17.19
C LYS A 90 8.04 1.10 -16.12
N ASN A 91 7.03 1.96 -16.01
CA ASN A 91 7.03 3.08 -15.08
C ASN A 91 6.38 2.73 -13.74
N VAL A 92 5.68 1.60 -13.64
CA VAL A 92 5.07 1.16 -12.37
C VAL A 92 6.19 0.71 -11.44
N ALA A 93 6.15 1.18 -10.19
CA ALA A 93 7.11 0.74 -9.19
C ALA A 93 7.00 -0.78 -9.00
N LYS A 94 8.13 -1.45 -8.77
CA LYS A 94 8.16 -2.92 -8.62
C LYS A 94 8.04 -3.37 -7.16
N LYS A 95 8.46 -2.52 -6.22
CA LYS A 95 8.55 -2.83 -4.80
C LYS A 95 8.09 -1.64 -3.97
N CYS A 96 7.41 -1.94 -2.86
CA CYS A 96 7.14 -0.97 -1.81
C CYS A 96 8.45 -0.45 -1.22
N PHE A 97 8.58 0.86 -1.06
CA PHE A 97 9.75 1.51 -0.47
C PHE A 97 10.03 1.07 0.97
N LEU A 98 8.98 0.74 1.75
CA LEU A 98 9.13 0.43 3.17
C LEU A 98 9.35 -1.05 3.47
N CYS A 99 8.60 -1.94 2.81
CA CYS A 99 8.64 -3.37 3.13
C CYS A 99 9.29 -4.21 2.05
N GLU A 100 9.60 -3.63 0.89
CA GLU A 100 10.15 -4.38 -0.25
C GLU A 100 9.36 -5.63 -0.63
N ASN A 101 8.04 -5.59 -0.40
CA ASN A 101 7.09 -6.69 -0.59
C ASN A 101 7.29 -7.88 0.37
N SER A 102 7.89 -7.68 1.55
CA SER A 102 8.11 -8.73 2.56
C SER A 102 6.84 -9.46 3.01
N PHE A 103 5.67 -8.81 2.94
CA PHE A 103 4.38 -9.43 3.27
C PHE A 103 4.05 -10.67 2.42
N GLN A 104 4.60 -10.78 1.20
CA GLN A 104 4.40 -11.95 0.33
C GLN A 104 5.07 -13.22 0.86
N ARG A 105 5.95 -13.09 1.85
CA ARG A 105 6.71 -14.21 2.42
C ARG A 105 6.17 -14.65 3.79
N ILE A 106 5.07 -14.04 4.27
CA ILE A 106 4.54 -14.34 5.60
C ILE A 106 4.13 -15.80 5.71
N ASP A 107 3.40 -16.33 4.72
CA ASP A 107 2.95 -17.73 4.75
C ASP A 107 4.14 -18.70 4.74
N GLU A 108 5.13 -18.46 3.88
CA GLU A 108 6.36 -19.25 3.82
C GLU A 108 7.12 -19.26 5.16
N LEU A 109 7.23 -18.09 5.80
CA LEU A 109 7.89 -17.95 7.10
C LEU A 109 7.09 -18.61 8.23
N ALA A 110 5.76 -18.50 8.19
CA ALA A 110 4.86 -19.12 9.15
C ALA A 110 4.93 -20.65 9.05
N GLU A 111 4.90 -21.22 7.85
CA GLU A 111 5.04 -22.67 7.63
C GLU A 111 6.38 -23.20 8.16
N LYS A 112 7.48 -22.47 7.91
CA LYS A 112 8.79 -22.80 8.47
C LYS A 112 8.77 -22.78 9.99
N ALA A 113 8.21 -21.73 10.60
CA ALA A 113 8.09 -21.63 12.05
C ALA A 113 7.26 -22.79 12.63
N VAL A 114 6.12 -23.13 12.02
CA VAL A 114 5.28 -24.26 12.45
C VAL A 114 6.05 -25.58 12.40
N LYS A 115 6.84 -25.80 11.35
CA LYS A 115 7.66 -27.01 11.22
C LYS A 115 8.70 -27.13 12.34
N GLU A 116 9.46 -26.06 12.61
CA GLU A 116 10.48 -26.05 13.67
C GLU A 116 9.84 -26.17 15.07
N LEU A 117 8.67 -25.56 15.28
CA LEU A 117 7.94 -25.64 16.54
C LEU A 117 7.32 -27.02 16.80
N SER A 118 7.20 -27.90 15.80
CA SER A 118 6.60 -29.23 15.96
C SER A 118 7.37 -30.15 16.91
N GLU A 119 8.62 -29.83 17.22
CA GLU A 119 9.44 -30.56 18.19
C GLU A 119 9.14 -30.19 19.66
N TYR A 120 8.33 -29.16 19.89
CA TYR A 120 8.03 -28.62 21.22
C TYR A 120 6.55 -28.76 21.55
N ASP A 121 6.24 -29.06 22.81
CA ASP A 121 4.87 -29.01 23.35
C ASP A 121 4.64 -27.66 24.05
N PHE A 122 3.61 -26.93 23.64
CA PHE A 122 3.27 -25.61 24.19
C PHE A 122 1.79 -25.27 23.99
N GLN A 123 1.25 -24.44 24.88
CA GLN A 123 -0.13 -23.92 24.78
C GLN A 123 -0.22 -22.51 24.21
N ASN A 124 0.90 -21.76 24.23
CA ASN A 124 1.00 -20.43 23.68
C ASN A 124 2.43 -20.17 23.21
N PHE A 125 2.60 -19.15 22.38
CA PHE A 125 3.89 -18.72 21.87
C PHE A 125 3.90 -17.19 21.71
N LEU A 126 5.10 -16.62 21.62
CA LEU A 126 5.32 -15.20 21.37
C LEU A 126 6.08 -15.02 20.06
N VAL A 127 5.60 -14.12 19.20
CA VAL A 127 6.31 -13.73 17.98
C VAL A 127 7.04 -12.42 18.25
N GLY A 128 8.37 -12.46 18.22
CA GLY A 128 9.24 -11.30 18.36
C GLY A 128 9.91 -10.91 17.04
N ILE A 129 10.44 -9.69 16.99
CA ILE A 129 11.34 -9.24 15.93
C ILE A 129 12.63 -8.72 16.56
N GLU A 130 13.77 -9.11 16.00
CA GLU A 130 15.05 -8.48 16.26
C GLU A 130 15.33 -7.49 15.14
N LEU A 131 15.48 -6.22 15.49
CA LEU A 131 15.84 -5.18 14.52
C LEU A 131 17.35 -5.23 14.29
N PRO A 132 17.84 -5.17 13.04
CA PRO A 132 19.27 -5.04 12.78
C PRO A 132 19.79 -3.76 13.45
N PHE A 133 20.98 -3.86 14.07
CA PHE A 133 21.61 -2.75 14.81
C PHE A 133 22.12 -1.62 13.91
N GLU A 134 22.12 -1.81 12.59
CA GLU A 134 22.55 -0.82 11.59
C GLU A 134 21.39 -0.56 10.60
N VAL A 135 21.13 0.73 10.35
CA VAL A 135 20.11 1.25 9.41
C VAL A 135 20.78 1.79 8.16
#